data_AF-A0A0R3QCS1-F1
#
_entry.id   AF-A0A0R3QCS1-F1
#
_cell.length_a   1.000
_cell.length_b   1.000
_cell.length_c   1.000
_cell.angle_alpha   90.00
_cell.angle_beta   90.00
_cell.angle_gamma   90.00
#
_symmetry.space_group_name_H-M   'P 1'
#
loop_
_entity.id
_entity.type
_entity.pdbx_description
1 polymer ?
#
loop_
_entity_poly.entity_id
_entity_poly.type
_entity_poly.pdbx_seq_one_letter_code
_entity_poly.pdbx_strand_id
1 'polypeptide(L)'
;LIFVKEPYFNEPGFEKYQGTEKGDGYSRRYNLQIEYATLAYAIREQIRNSPPYFKDVIRRHFWLKRQSVIEQAQNWLREMNKYTTNIEKHSRKTVLLPFDTATSFLAQVPL
;
A
#
# COMPACT_ATOMS: atom_id res chain seq x y z
N LEU A 1 -11.87 -13.87 -5.55
CA LEU A 1 -10.39 -13.79 -5.71
C LEU A 1 -9.92 -12.68 -4.76
N ILE A 2 -8.86 -12.88 -3.94
CA ILE A 2 -8.53 -11.92 -2.86
C ILE A 2 -7.28 -11.08 -3.18
N PHE A 3 -6.17 -11.68 -3.61
CA PHE A 3 -4.96 -10.96 -4.01
C PHE A 3 -4.98 -10.64 -5.51
N VAL A 4 -5.49 -9.45 -5.84
CA VAL A 4 -5.64 -8.94 -7.21
C VAL A 4 -4.98 -7.57 -7.35
N LYS A 5 -4.79 -7.09 -8.59
CA LYS A 5 -4.15 -5.80 -8.88
C LYS A 5 -4.95 -4.59 -8.36
N GLU A 6 -6.28 -4.71 -8.34
CA GLU A 6 -7.19 -3.62 -7.97
C GLU A 6 -8.20 -4.11 -6.91
N PRO A 7 -7.73 -4.40 -5.68
CA PRO A 7 -8.54 -4.95 -4.60
C PRO A 7 -9.70 -4.03 -4.19
N TYR A 8 -9.63 -2.73 -4.49
CA TYR A 8 -10.72 -1.78 -4.29
C TYR A 8 -12.04 -2.23 -4.93
N PHE A 9 -12.00 -2.89 -6.09
CA PHE A 9 -13.20 -3.36 -6.78
C PHE A 9 -13.72 -4.71 -6.28
N ASN A 10 -13.07 -5.33 -5.27
CA ASN A 10 -13.63 -6.49 -4.59
C ASN A 10 -14.74 -6.08 -3.60
N GLU A 11 -14.89 -4.79 -3.31
CA GLU A 11 -15.95 -4.28 -2.44
C GLU A 11 -17.30 -4.27 -3.17
N PRO A 12 -18.37 -4.82 -2.56
CA PRO A 12 -19.68 -4.90 -3.21
C PRO A 12 -20.19 -3.54 -3.70
N GLY A 13 -20.50 -3.45 -4.99
CA GLY A 13 -21.09 -2.27 -5.61
C GLY A 13 -20.08 -1.24 -6.11
N PHE A 14 -18.77 -1.54 -6.03
CA PHE A 14 -17.71 -0.67 -6.54
C PHE A 14 -17.31 -1.01 -7.97
N GLU A 15 -17.69 -2.19 -8.47
CA GLU A 15 -17.38 -2.71 -9.81
C GLU A 15 -17.90 -1.76 -10.90
N LYS A 16 -19.03 -1.09 -10.66
CA LYS A 16 -19.63 -0.11 -11.57
C LYS A 16 -18.76 1.13 -11.84
N TYR A 17 -17.75 1.38 -10.99
CA TYR A 17 -16.81 2.49 -11.16
C TYR A 17 -15.54 2.08 -11.90
N GLN A 18 -15.35 0.79 -12.17
CA GLN A 18 -14.17 0.28 -12.85
C GLN A 18 -14.08 0.84 -14.28
N GLY A 19 -12.90 1.33 -14.66
CA GLY A 19 -12.67 1.97 -15.96
C GLY A 19 -13.15 3.43 -16.04
N THR A 20 -13.64 4.00 -14.94
CA THR A 20 -13.91 5.44 -14.84
C THR A 20 -12.70 6.14 -14.23
N GLU A 21 -12.40 7.37 -14.69
CA GLU A 21 -11.27 8.15 -14.15
C GLU A 21 -11.34 8.32 -12.62
N LYS A 22 -12.56 8.52 -12.08
CA LYS A 22 -12.78 8.62 -10.63
C LYS A 22 -12.53 7.28 -9.91
N GLY A 23 -13.06 6.18 -10.45
CA GLY A 23 -12.87 4.85 -9.88
C GLY A 23 -11.40 4.43 -9.88
N ASP A 24 -10.69 4.69 -10.97
CA ASP A 24 -9.25 4.42 -11.10
C ASP A 24 -8.43 5.26 -10.11
N GLY A 25 -8.84 6.52 -9.86
CA GLY A 25 -8.27 7.37 -8.83
C GLY A 25 -8.43 6.79 -7.41
N TYR A 26 -9.63 6.28 -7.07
CA TYR A 26 -9.88 5.64 -5.78
C TYR A 26 -9.12 4.33 -5.63
N SER A 27 -9.14 3.48 -6.66
CA SER A 27 -8.37 2.22 -6.72
C SER A 27 -6.88 2.48 -6.52
N ARG A 28 -6.30 3.51 -7.17
CA ARG A 28 -4.90 3.90 -6.96
C ARG A 28 -4.60 4.33 -5.52
N ARG A 29 -5.45 5.18 -4.91
CA ARG A 29 -5.26 5.62 -3.51
C ARG A 29 -5.30 4.42 -2.56
N TYR A 30 -6.23 3.50 -2.80
CA TYR A 30 -6.36 2.26 -2.02
C TYR A 30 -5.11 1.39 -2.16
N ASN A 31 -4.60 1.21 -3.38
CA ASN A 31 -3.38 0.44 -3.62
C ASN A 31 -2.17 0.99 -2.87
N LEU A 32 -1.96 2.30 -2.84
CA LEU A 32 -0.85 2.89 -2.09
C LEU A 32 -0.89 2.52 -0.59
N GLN A 33 -2.09 2.40 0.00
CA GLN A 33 -2.23 1.96 1.39
C GLN A 33 -1.87 0.48 1.55
N ILE A 34 -2.34 -0.38 0.65
CA ILE A 34 -2.04 -1.82 0.66
C ILE A 34 -0.56 -2.09 0.41
N GLU A 35 0.06 -1.36 -0.53
CA GLU A 35 1.49 -1.46 -0.84
C GLU A 35 2.34 -1.08 0.39
N TYR A 36 1.98 0.00 1.09
CA TYR A 36 2.65 0.39 2.33
C TYR A 36 2.51 -0.68 3.42
N ALA A 37 1.28 -1.16 3.65
CA ALA A 37 1.03 -2.23 4.62
C ALA A 37 1.79 -3.52 4.28
N THR A 38 1.92 -3.83 2.99
CA THR A 38 2.69 -4.97 2.50
C THR A 38 4.18 -4.80 2.83
N LEU A 39 4.75 -3.62 2.58
CA LEU A 39 6.15 -3.33 2.93
C LEU A 39 6.38 -3.41 4.45
N ALA A 40 5.48 -2.80 5.24
CA ALA A 40 5.61 -2.73 6.69
C ALA A 40 5.43 -4.09 7.36
N TYR A 41 4.35 -4.81 7.05
CA TYR A 41 3.96 -6.00 7.79
C TYR A 41 4.29 -7.30 7.06
N ALA A 42 3.95 -7.41 5.78
CA ALA A 42 4.14 -8.64 5.03
C ALA A 42 5.60 -8.88 4.63
N ILE A 43 6.43 -7.83 4.58
CA ILE A 43 7.86 -7.92 4.24
C ILE A 43 8.73 -7.65 5.46
N ARG A 44 8.73 -6.42 6.00
CA ARG A 44 9.67 -6.04 7.06
C ARG A 44 9.47 -6.87 8.34
N GLU A 45 8.24 -6.96 8.85
CA GLU A 45 7.99 -7.76 10.06
C GLU A 45 8.22 -9.26 9.83
N GLN A 46 7.88 -9.81 8.66
CA GLN A 46 8.17 -11.21 8.36
C GLN A 46 9.68 -11.49 8.34
N ILE A 47 10.52 -10.57 7.85
CA ILE A 47 11.98 -10.73 7.86
C ILE A 47 12.54 -10.60 9.28
N ARG A 48 12.07 -9.63 10.07
CA ARG A 48 12.57 -9.35 11.43
C ARG A 48 12.09 -10.36 12.47
N ASN A 49 10.81 -10.69 12.42
CA ASN A 49 10.05 -11.40 13.45
C ASN A 49 9.28 -12.60 12.84
N SER A 50 9.94 -13.37 11.98
CA SER A 50 9.34 -14.53 11.30
C SER A 50 8.79 -15.57 12.31
N PRO A 51 7.59 -16.14 12.09
CA PRO A 51 7.11 -17.29 12.86
C PRO A 51 8.09 -18.46 12.81
N PRO A 52 8.37 -19.17 13.93
CA PRO A 52 9.37 -20.23 13.98
C PRO A 52 9.21 -21.30 12.90
N TYR A 53 7.97 -21.73 12.65
CA TYR A 53 7.64 -22.76 11.66
C TYR A 53 7.87 -22.34 10.20
N PHE A 54 7.91 -21.03 9.91
CA PHE A 54 8.09 -20.50 8.55
C PHE A 54 9.45 -19.81 8.35
N LYS A 55 10.31 -19.77 9.37
CA LYS A 55 11.56 -19.01 9.38
C LYS A 55 12.46 -19.30 8.17
N ASP A 56 12.66 -20.57 7.86
CA ASP A 56 13.54 -20.99 6.75
C ASP A 56 12.91 -20.70 5.39
N VAL A 57 11.59 -20.86 5.27
CA VAL A 57 10.83 -20.54 4.05
C VAL A 57 10.90 -19.05 3.76
N ILE A 58 10.64 -18.20 4.76
CA ILE A 58 10.68 -16.75 4.65
C ILE A 58 12.09 -16.28 4.26
N ARG A 59 13.12 -16.76 4.96
CA ARG A 59 14.51 -16.41 4.67
C ARG A 59 14.92 -16.82 3.25
N ARG A 60 14.61 -18.05 2.85
CA ARG A 60 14.93 -18.55 1.51
C ARG A 60 14.19 -17.76 0.43
N HIS A 61 12.90 -17.47 0.63
CA HIS A 61 12.10 -16.70 -0.30
C HIS A 61 12.71 -15.31 -0.54
N PHE A 62 12.91 -14.54 0.54
CA PHE A 62 13.44 -13.19 0.42
C PHE A 62 14.90 -13.18 -0.03
N TRP A 63 15.71 -14.19 0.29
CA TRP A 63 17.05 -14.31 -0.27
C TRP A 63 17.02 -14.48 -1.79
N LEU A 64 16.23 -15.42 -2.30
CA LEU A 64 16.13 -15.71 -3.74
C LEU A 64 15.52 -14.53 -4.53
N LYS A 65 14.55 -13.83 -3.94
CA LYS A 65 13.81 -12.73 -4.57
C LYS A 65 14.31 -11.33 -4.20
N ARG A 66 15.41 -11.20 -3.45
CA ARG A 66 15.87 -9.93 -2.87
C ARG A 66 15.92 -8.78 -3.88
N GLN A 67 16.46 -9.01 -5.08
CA GLN A 67 16.61 -7.94 -6.08
C GLN A 67 15.25 -7.44 -6.56
N SER A 68 14.34 -8.34 -6.94
CA SER A 68 13.00 -7.94 -7.40
C SER A 68 12.19 -7.29 -6.28
N VAL A 69 12.32 -7.77 -5.04
CA VAL A 69 11.61 -7.20 -3.88
C VAL A 69 12.13 -5.79 -3.57
N ILE A 70 13.45 -5.57 -3.62
CA ILE A 70 14.05 -4.25 -3.39
C ILE A 70 13.62 -3.28 -4.49
N GLU A 71 13.69 -3.69 -5.75
CA GLU A 71 13.29 -2.84 -6.89
C GLU A 71 11.81 -2.44 -6.79
N GLN A 72 10.93 -3.41 -6.50
CA GLN A 72 9.51 -3.17 -6.30
C GLN A 72 9.24 -2.24 -5.12
N ALA A 73 9.91 -2.47 -3.97
CA ALA A 73 9.78 -1.62 -2.80
C ALA A 73 10.22 -0.17 -3.08
N GLN A 74 11.35 0.01 -3.77
CA GLN A 74 11.82 1.33 -4.18
C GLN A 74 10.82 2.01 -5.12
N ASN A 75 10.21 1.27 -6.03
CA ASN A 75 9.20 1.80 -6.93
C ASN A 75 7.95 2.27 -6.18
N TRP A 76 7.41 1.44 -5.29
CA TRP A 76 6.28 1.80 -4.45
C TRP A 76 6.55 3.02 -3.58
N LEU A 77 7.72 3.10 -2.94
CA LEU A 77 8.12 4.27 -2.16
C LEU A 77 8.19 5.55 -3.02
N ARG A 78 8.70 5.46 -4.26
CA ARG A 78 8.70 6.61 -5.18
C ARG A 78 7.29 7.06 -5.54
N GLU A 79 6.38 6.12 -5.84
CA GLU A 79 4.99 6.45 -6.19
C GLU A 79 4.23 7.05 -5.00
N MET A 80 4.42 6.52 -3.79
CA MET A 80 3.88 7.09 -2.55
C MET A 80 4.39 8.52 -2.34
N ASN A 81 5.70 8.78 -2.48
CA ASN A 81 6.27 10.12 -2.32
C ASN A 81 5.73 11.13 -3.35
N LYS A 82 5.57 10.71 -4.62
CA LYS A 82 4.92 11.55 -5.64
C LYS A 82 3.48 11.88 -5.26
N TYR A 83 2.74 10.90 -4.74
CA TYR A 83 1.37 11.10 -4.32
C TYR A 83 1.26 12.07 -3.12
N THR A 84 2.10 11.91 -2.08
CA THR A 84 2.15 12.81 -0.92
C THR A 84 2.50 14.24 -1.33
N THR A 85 3.53 14.43 -2.16
CA THR A 85 3.91 15.77 -2.64
C THR A 85 2.83 16.43 -3.51
N ASN A 86 2.06 15.65 -4.27
CA ASN A 86 0.92 16.16 -5.02
C ASN A 86 -0.21 16.61 -4.10
N ILE A 87 -0.50 15.88 -3.02
CA ILE A 87 -1.48 16.30 -2.01
C ILE A 87 -1.04 17.61 -1.35
N GLU A 88 0.21 17.71 -0.89
CA GLU A 88 0.72 18.92 -0.24
C GLU A 88 0.64 20.16 -1.15
N LYS A 89 0.90 20.00 -2.45
CA LYS A 89 0.77 21.08 -3.44
C LYS A 89 -0.69 21.52 -3.62
N HIS A 90 -1.64 20.58 -3.62
CA HIS A 90 -3.07 20.89 -3.77
C HIS A 90 -3.72 21.36 -2.45
N SER A 91 -3.19 20.96 -1.30
CA SER A 91 -3.69 21.31 0.04
C SER A 91 -3.43 22.77 0.44
N ARG A 92 -2.68 23.56 -0.37
CA ARG A 92 -2.65 25.03 -0.27
C ARG A 92 -3.96 25.70 -0.70
N LYS A 93 -4.96 24.92 -1.17
CA LYS A 93 -6.36 25.30 -1.32
C LYS A 93 -7.20 24.24 -0.59
N THR A 94 -7.70 24.57 0.60
CA THR A 94 -8.32 23.71 1.63
C THR A 94 -9.27 22.60 1.15
N VAL A 95 -9.26 21.43 1.82
CA VAL A 95 -10.39 20.74 2.52
C VAL A 95 -10.09 19.24 2.73
N LEU A 96 -10.19 18.80 4.00
CA LEU A 96 -10.17 17.39 4.45
C LEU A 96 -11.31 16.59 3.80
N LEU A 97 -11.04 15.39 3.29
CA LEU A 97 -12.04 14.57 2.60
C LEU A 97 -12.55 13.40 3.48
N PRO A 98 -13.81 12.95 3.30
CA PRO A 98 -14.61 12.25 4.32
C PRO A 98 -14.30 10.76 4.52
N PHE A 99 -13.11 10.28 4.14
CA PHE A 99 -12.68 8.89 4.35
C PHE A 99 -11.41 8.77 5.21
N ASP A 100 -10.98 9.88 5.83
CA ASP A 100 -9.84 9.90 6.75
C ASP A 100 -10.13 9.19 8.11
N THR A 101 -11.36 8.70 8.34
CA THR A 101 -11.76 8.12 9.62
C THR A 101 -11.08 6.79 9.97
N ALA A 102 -10.44 6.09 9.01
CA ALA A 102 -9.81 4.79 9.27
C ALA A 102 -8.29 4.75 9.06
N THR A 103 -7.67 5.78 8.49
CA THR A 103 -6.24 5.73 8.13
C THR A 103 -5.57 7.07 8.35
N SER A 104 -5.37 7.40 9.63
CA SER A 104 -4.31 8.33 9.99
C SER A 104 -2.97 7.70 9.60
N PHE A 105 -2.44 8.12 8.46
CA PHE A 105 -1.13 7.75 7.93
C PHE A 105 0.03 8.11 8.90
N LEU A 106 -0.25 8.90 9.96
CA LEU A 106 0.73 9.39 10.93
C LEU A 106 0.45 8.99 12.40
N ALA A 107 -0.69 8.38 12.74
CA ALA A 107 -1.00 8.05 14.15
C ALA A 107 -0.51 6.66 14.61
N GLN A 108 0.19 5.90 13.77
CA GLN A 108 0.60 4.52 14.08
C GLN A 108 2.12 4.34 14.23
N VAL A 109 2.89 5.43 14.31
CA VAL A 109 4.30 5.39 14.72
C VAL A 109 4.42 6.00 16.11
N PRO A 110 4.54 5.19 17.19
CA PRO A 110 5.11 5.69 18.43
C PRO A 110 6.62 5.90 18.22
N LEU A 111 7.15 6.93 18.87
CA LEU A 111 8.57 7.31 18.96
C LEU A 111 9.52 6.12 19.13
#